data_AF-A0A2V9IBG5-F1
#
_entry.id   AF-A0A2V9IBG5-F1
#
_cell.length_a   1.000
_cell.length_b   1.000
_cell.length_c   1.000
_cell.angle_alpha   90.00
_cell.angle_beta   90.00
_cell.angle_gamma   90.00
#
_symmetry.space_group_name_H-M   'P 1'
#
loop_
_entity.id
_entity.type
_entity.pdbx_description
1 polymer ?
#
loop_
_entity_poly.entity_id
_entity_poly.type
_entity_poly.pdbx_seq_one_letter_code
_entity_poly.pdbx_strand_id
1 'polypeptide(L)'
;IYTYFKDKDEILDCLCEETFLKLHVDKLAAAHQMKGDALQALKKGMETYIRFGLEHPEHYIVTFMLRAAPYHGPHARETRKAKTGQQCFDDMRNLVRRCMEEGKIMKADVEETSQALWAGIHGVTALLITLPGFPFVERERLISRTLEILVRGVRPHGK
;
A
#
# COMPACT_ATOMS: atom_id res chain seq x y z
N ILE A 1 22.91 -15.41 -14.32
CA ILE A 1 22.36 -14.32 -13.48
C ILE A 1 23.10 -13.01 -13.74
N TYR A 2 24.43 -12.93 -13.61
CA TYR A 2 25.23 -11.75 -14.01
C TYR A 2 25.18 -11.37 -15.51
N THR A 3 24.65 -12.25 -16.37
CA THR A 3 24.46 -11.98 -17.81
C THR A 3 23.28 -11.05 -18.10
N TYR A 4 22.35 -10.88 -17.15
CA TYR A 4 21.14 -10.06 -17.28
C TYR A 4 21.12 -8.85 -16.32
N PHE A 5 22.02 -8.82 -15.33
CA PHE A 5 22.05 -7.80 -14.31
C PHE A 5 23.49 -7.34 -14.05
N LYS A 6 23.69 -6.03 -14.06
CA LYS A 6 24.95 -5.33 -13.84
C LYS A 6 25.48 -5.53 -12.43
N ASP A 7 24.61 -5.56 -11.43
CA ASP A 7 24.94 -5.73 -10.02
C ASP A 7 23.74 -6.24 -9.20
N LYS A 8 23.95 -6.43 -7.89
CA LYS A 8 22.93 -6.86 -6.94
C LYS A 8 21.80 -5.85 -6.81
N ASP A 9 22.08 -4.56 -6.98
CA ASP A 9 21.07 -3.50 -6.86
C ASP A 9 20.08 -3.57 -8.01
N GLU A 10 20.54 -3.93 -9.22
CA GLU A 10 19.66 -4.11 -10.37
C GLU A 10 18.73 -5.32 -10.22
N ILE A 11 19.22 -6.42 -9.60
CA ILE A 11 18.38 -7.58 -9.25
C ILE A 11 17.29 -7.17 -8.26
N LEU A 12 17.66 -6.40 -7.23
CA LEU A 12 16.69 -5.92 -6.23
C LEU A 12 15.68 -4.94 -6.82
N ASP A 13 16.10 -4.06 -7.73
CA ASP A 13 15.21 -3.12 -8.42
C ASP A 13 14.17 -3.87 -9.27
N CYS A 14 14.60 -4.89 -10.03
CA CYS A 14 13.71 -5.73 -10.83
C CYS A 14 12.72 -6.53 -9.95
N LEU A 15 13.21 -7.11 -8.85
CA LEU A 15 12.34 -7.84 -7.90
C LEU A 15 11.29 -6.92 -7.26
N CYS A 16 11.68 -5.70 -6.90
CA CYS A 16 10.75 -4.71 -6.34
C CYS A 16 9.73 -4.25 -7.38
N GLU A 17 10.16 -4.04 -8.63
CA GLU A 17 9.27 -3.71 -9.75
C GLU A 17 8.21 -4.79 -9.96
N GLU A 18 8.61 -6.06 -10.05
CA GLU A 18 7.68 -7.18 -10.19
C GLU A 18 6.68 -7.23 -9.01
N THR A 19 7.17 -6.99 -7.79
CA THR A 19 6.35 -6.95 -6.58
C THR A 19 5.29 -5.84 -6.67
N PHE A 20 5.66 -4.64 -7.12
CA PHE A 20 4.72 -3.54 -7.31
C PHE A 20 3.72 -3.81 -8.43
N LEU A 21 4.16 -4.36 -9.56
CA LEU A 21 3.27 -4.69 -10.68
C LEU A 21 2.19 -5.71 -10.26
N LYS A 22 2.58 -6.74 -9.51
CA LYS A 22 1.64 -7.73 -8.99
C LYS A 22 0.63 -7.10 -8.03
N LEU A 23 1.11 -6.30 -7.09
CA LEU A 23 0.24 -5.57 -6.16
C LEU A 23 -0.73 -4.62 -6.90
N HIS A 24 -0.28 -3.93 -7.93
CA HIS A 24 -1.12 -3.05 -8.74
C HIS A 24 -2.26 -3.83 -9.41
N VAL A 25 -1.94 -4.96 -10.05
CA VAL A 25 -2.93 -5.82 -10.71
C VAL A 25 -3.96 -6.34 -9.71
N ASP A 26 -3.52 -6.82 -8.55
CA ASP A 26 -4.42 -7.35 -7.52
C ASP A 26 -5.36 -6.27 -6.97
N LYS A 27 -4.84 -5.05 -6.76
CA LYS A 27 -5.64 -3.90 -6.32
C LYS A 27 -6.66 -3.47 -7.38
N LEU A 28 -6.28 -3.44 -8.66
CA LEU A 28 -7.20 -3.13 -9.76
C LEU A 28 -8.32 -4.15 -9.87
N ALA A 29 -7.99 -5.44 -9.84
CA ALA A 29 -8.97 -6.53 -9.87
C ALA A 29 -9.97 -6.42 -8.71
N ALA A 30 -9.48 -6.14 -7.51
CA ALA A 30 -10.30 -5.91 -6.33
C ALA A 30 -11.20 -4.68 -6.46
N ALA A 31 -10.69 -3.56 -6.99
CA ALA A 31 -11.47 -2.34 -7.19
C ALA A 31 -12.61 -2.53 -8.21
N HIS A 32 -12.37 -3.26 -9.31
CA HIS A 32 -13.38 -3.56 -10.32
C HIS A 32 -14.60 -4.32 -9.76
N GLN A 33 -14.40 -5.17 -8.76
CA GLN A 33 -15.48 -5.94 -8.13
C GLN A 33 -16.45 -5.07 -7.31
N MET A 34 -16.04 -3.86 -6.90
CA MET A 34 -16.82 -3.00 -5.99
C MET A 34 -17.90 -2.17 -6.70
N LYS A 35 -18.15 -2.39 -8.00
CA LYS A 35 -19.26 -1.81 -8.80
C LYS A 35 -19.44 -0.29 -8.66
N GLY A 36 -18.35 0.44 -8.40
CA GLY A 36 -18.39 1.89 -8.29
C GLY A 36 -18.63 2.45 -6.88
N ASP A 37 -18.73 1.65 -5.81
CA ASP A 37 -18.64 2.21 -4.45
C ASP A 37 -17.18 2.55 -4.14
N ALA A 38 -16.83 3.85 -4.18
CA ALA A 38 -15.47 4.31 -3.97
C ALA A 38 -14.92 3.95 -2.58
N LEU A 39 -15.76 3.97 -1.53
CA LEU A 39 -15.31 3.68 -0.17
C LEU A 39 -15.04 2.18 0.02
N GLN A 40 -15.89 1.33 -0.56
CA GLN A 40 -15.64 -0.12 -0.56
C GLN A 40 -14.41 -0.45 -1.41
N ALA A 41 -14.21 0.21 -2.56
CA ALA A 41 -12.99 0.06 -3.37
C ALA A 41 -11.73 0.47 -2.61
N LEU A 42 -11.75 1.60 -1.89
CA LEU A 42 -10.65 2.04 -1.04
C LEU A 42 -10.36 1.02 0.07
N LYS A 43 -11.40 0.59 0.81
CA LYS A 43 -11.27 -0.42 1.87
C LYS A 43 -10.71 -1.73 1.32
N LYS A 44 -11.19 -2.19 0.17
CA LYS A 44 -10.73 -3.43 -0.45
C LYS A 44 -9.29 -3.30 -0.94
N GLY A 45 -8.90 -2.18 -1.55
CA GLY A 45 -7.52 -1.93 -1.95
C GLY A 45 -6.54 -1.92 -0.77
N MET A 46 -6.96 -1.35 0.37
CA MET A 46 -6.21 -1.40 1.63
C MET A 46 -6.08 -2.82 2.18
N GLU A 47 -7.15 -3.62 2.14
CA GLU A 47 -7.11 -5.02 2.52
C GLU A 47 -6.16 -5.82 1.62
N THR A 48 -6.28 -5.67 0.29
CA THR A 48 -5.43 -6.34 -0.70
C THR A 48 -3.95 -6.03 -0.47
N TYR A 49 -3.60 -4.79 -0.12
CA TYR A 49 -2.24 -4.42 0.25
C TYR A 49 -1.71 -5.24 1.44
N ILE A 50 -2.51 -5.37 2.50
CA ILE A 50 -2.14 -6.14 3.70
C ILE A 50 -1.97 -7.62 3.35
N ARG A 51 -2.93 -8.21 2.63
CA ARG A 51 -2.88 -9.63 2.19
C ARG A 51 -1.63 -9.92 1.39
N PHE A 52 -1.37 -9.09 0.39
CA PHE A 52 -0.21 -9.23 -0.48
C PHE A 52 1.09 -9.26 0.34
N GLY A 53 1.25 -8.36 1.32
CA GLY A 53 2.44 -8.34 2.17
C GLY A 53 2.57 -9.61 3.02
N LEU A 54 1.47 -10.13 3.55
CA LEU A 54 1.47 -11.35 4.37
C LEU A 54 1.67 -12.64 3.56
N GLU A 55 1.24 -12.67 2.30
CA GLU A 55 1.46 -13.77 1.36
C GLU A 55 2.88 -13.76 0.78
N HIS A 56 3.51 -12.58 0.72
CA HIS A 56 4.85 -12.38 0.16
C HIS A 56 5.79 -11.63 1.12
N PRO A 57 6.05 -12.14 2.34
CA PRO A 57 6.75 -11.40 3.39
C PRO A 57 8.19 -11.02 3.02
N GLU A 58 8.94 -11.90 2.34
CA GLU A 58 10.32 -11.59 1.92
C GLU A 58 10.38 -10.48 0.87
N HIS A 59 9.49 -10.56 -0.13
CA HIS A 59 9.36 -9.51 -1.15
C HIS A 59 8.93 -8.19 -0.50
N TYR A 60 8.03 -8.26 0.48
CA TYR A 60 7.57 -7.09 1.22
C TYR A 60 8.70 -6.42 2.01
N ILE A 61 9.52 -7.20 2.73
CA ILE A 61 10.69 -6.70 3.46
C ILE A 61 11.62 -5.95 2.50
N VAL A 62 11.99 -6.58 1.39
CA VAL A 62 12.91 -6.01 0.40
C VAL A 62 12.34 -4.75 -0.27
N THR A 63 11.05 -4.78 -0.59
CA THR A 63 10.39 -3.69 -1.34
C THR A 63 10.09 -2.49 -0.46
N PHE A 64 9.54 -2.71 0.73
CA PHE A 64 8.94 -1.65 1.55
C PHE A 64 9.68 -1.32 2.85
N MET A 65 10.51 -2.21 3.39
CA MET A 65 11.11 -2.02 4.71
C MET A 65 12.62 -1.77 4.70
N LEU A 66 13.31 -2.17 3.63
CA LEU A 66 14.71 -1.77 3.44
C LEU A 66 14.79 -0.27 3.13
N ARG A 67 15.83 0.37 3.67
CA ARG A 67 16.09 1.79 3.46
C ARG A 67 16.20 2.08 1.96
N ALA A 68 15.26 2.85 1.44
CA ALA A 68 15.29 3.29 0.05
C ALA A 68 16.36 4.38 -0.18
N ALA A 69 16.80 4.50 -1.43
CA ALA A 69 17.49 5.70 -1.88
C ALA A 69 16.58 6.93 -1.70
N PRO A 70 17.15 8.14 -1.55
CA PRO A 70 16.35 9.36 -1.42
C PRO A 70 15.38 9.51 -2.59
N TYR A 71 14.13 9.90 -2.32
CA TYR A 71 13.14 10.22 -3.35
C TYR A 71 13.46 11.55 -4.07
N HIS A 72 14.20 12.44 -3.40
CA HIS A 72 14.60 13.76 -3.90
C HIS A 72 16.08 14.03 -3.62
N GLY A 73 16.66 14.94 -4.39
CA GLY A 73 18.04 15.41 -4.23
C GLY A 73 19.03 14.75 -5.20
N PRO A 74 20.32 15.10 -5.12
CA PRO A 74 21.35 14.70 -6.09
C PRO A 74 21.62 13.19 -6.14
N HIS A 75 21.10 12.43 -5.16
CA HIS A 75 21.22 10.98 -5.08
C HIS A 75 19.90 10.26 -5.37
N ALA A 76 18.83 11.00 -5.71
CA ALA A 76 17.61 10.39 -6.19
C ALA A 76 17.86 9.73 -7.55
N ARG A 77 17.42 8.48 -7.68
CA ARG A 77 17.50 7.72 -8.93
C ARG A 77 16.08 7.39 -9.36
N GLU A 78 15.75 7.74 -10.59
CA GLU A 78 14.57 7.20 -11.28
C GLU A 78 14.84 5.73 -11.61
N THR A 79 14.43 4.86 -10.69
CA THR A 79 14.54 3.41 -10.81
C THR A 79 13.20 2.82 -11.26
N ARG A 80 13.20 1.57 -11.75
CA ARG A 80 11.95 0.90 -12.15
C ARG A 80 11.03 0.70 -10.96
N LYS A 81 11.60 0.37 -9.79
CA LYS A 81 10.92 0.36 -8.49
C LYS A 81 10.25 1.69 -8.17
N ALA A 82 10.96 2.81 -8.30
CA ALA A 82 10.42 4.12 -7.93
C ALA A 82 9.19 4.48 -8.79
N LYS A 83 9.25 4.20 -10.10
CA LYS A 83 8.13 4.45 -11.03
C LYS A 83 6.91 3.59 -10.71
N THR A 84 7.10 2.28 -10.53
CA THR A 84 6.00 1.35 -10.25
C THR A 84 5.42 1.52 -8.84
N GLY A 85 6.26 1.86 -7.86
CA GLY A 85 5.84 2.25 -6.52
C GLY A 85 4.99 3.52 -6.52
N GLN A 86 5.39 4.54 -7.30
CA GLN A 86 4.60 5.76 -7.47
C GLN A 86 3.23 5.45 -8.09
N GLN A 87 3.18 4.64 -9.15
CA GLN A 87 1.93 4.23 -9.77
C GLN A 87 1.01 3.50 -8.79
N CYS A 88 1.54 2.57 -7.98
CA CYS A 88 0.77 1.90 -6.94
C CYS A 88 0.19 2.88 -5.91
N PHE A 89 0.96 3.91 -5.54
CA PHE A 89 0.47 4.92 -4.60
C PHE A 89 -0.59 5.83 -5.24
N ASP A 90 -0.46 6.14 -6.53
CA ASP A 90 -1.42 6.94 -7.30
C ASP A 90 -2.82 6.32 -7.33
N ASP A 91 -2.92 5.00 -7.40
CA ASP A 91 -4.20 4.31 -7.29
C ASP A 91 -4.92 4.65 -5.98
N MET A 92 -4.18 4.71 -4.86
CA MET A 92 -4.74 5.06 -3.56
C MET A 92 -5.17 6.53 -3.54
N ARG A 93 -4.33 7.44 -4.04
CA ARG A 93 -4.64 8.87 -4.13
C ARG A 93 -5.91 9.11 -4.94
N ASN A 94 -6.07 8.39 -6.06
CA ASN A 94 -7.24 8.48 -6.92
C ASN A 94 -8.51 7.99 -6.21
N LEU A 95 -8.44 6.87 -5.48
CA LEU A 95 -9.58 6.37 -4.70
C LEU A 95 -9.96 7.31 -3.55
N VAL A 96 -8.98 7.88 -2.85
CA VAL A 96 -9.21 8.88 -1.78
C VAL A 96 -9.89 10.11 -2.35
N ARG A 97 -9.36 10.69 -3.44
CA ARG A 97 -9.97 11.85 -4.12
C ARG A 97 -11.41 11.56 -4.52
N ARG A 98 -11.65 10.41 -5.15
CA ARG A 98 -12.99 9.99 -5.57
C ARG A 98 -13.94 9.84 -4.38
N CYS A 99 -13.49 9.28 -3.26
CA CYS A 99 -14.29 9.20 -2.04
C CYS A 99 -14.66 10.58 -1.49
N MET A 100 -13.77 11.57 -1.57
CA MET A 100 -14.04 12.95 -1.16
C MET A 100 -15.06 13.62 -2.09
N GLU A 101 -14.91 13.43 -3.41
CA GLU A 101 -15.83 13.96 -4.43
C GLU A 101 -17.24 13.39 -4.29
N GLU A 102 -17.36 12.09 -3.99
CA GLU A 102 -18.63 11.40 -3.74
C GLU A 102 -19.20 11.64 -2.32
N GLY A 103 -18.51 12.44 -1.49
CA GLY A 103 -18.93 12.72 -0.11
C GLY A 103 -18.91 11.51 0.84
N LYS A 104 -18.18 10.45 0.48
CA LYS A 104 -18.05 9.21 1.27
C LYS A 104 -17.04 9.34 2.42
N ILE A 105 -16.07 10.24 2.27
CA ILE A 105 -15.10 10.62 3.30
C ILE A 105 -15.06 12.15 3.44
N MET A 106 -14.54 12.65 4.55
CA MET A 106 -14.39 14.08 4.80
C MET A 106 -13.50 14.75 3.75
N LYS A 107 -13.81 16.00 3.39
CA LYS A 107 -12.91 16.82 2.58
C LYS A 107 -11.70 17.21 3.43
N ALA A 108 -10.53 16.81 2.97
CA ALA A 108 -9.23 17.09 3.58
C ALA A 108 -8.16 17.14 2.48
N ASP A 109 -6.89 17.27 2.85
CA ASP A 109 -5.80 17.11 1.89
C ASP A 109 -5.70 15.65 1.42
N VAL A 110 -5.69 15.44 0.10
CA VAL A 110 -5.69 14.10 -0.51
C VAL A 110 -4.37 13.38 -0.24
N GLU A 111 -3.25 14.10 -0.27
CA GLU A 111 -1.92 13.53 -0.08
C GLU A 111 -1.74 13.10 1.38
N GLU A 112 -2.06 13.99 2.33
CA GLU A 112 -2.04 13.72 3.77
C GLU A 112 -2.92 12.53 4.12
N THR A 113 -4.16 12.51 3.63
CA THR A 113 -5.11 11.41 3.90
C THR A 113 -4.60 10.09 3.33
N SER A 114 -4.06 10.09 2.11
CA SER A 114 -3.52 8.88 1.47
C SER A 114 -2.30 8.35 2.22
N GLN A 115 -1.38 9.22 2.63
CA GLN A 115 -0.20 8.86 3.40
C GLN A 115 -0.57 8.32 4.78
N ALA A 116 -1.54 8.92 5.47
CA ALA A 116 -2.00 8.45 6.78
C ALA A 116 -2.67 7.07 6.70
N LEU A 117 -3.54 6.85 5.71
CA LEU A 117 -4.15 5.54 5.46
C LEU A 117 -3.09 4.49 5.13
N TRP A 118 -2.14 4.83 4.25
CA TRP A 118 -1.03 3.95 3.90
C TRP A 118 -0.16 3.61 5.11
N ALA A 119 0.21 4.59 5.94
CA ALA A 119 0.99 4.37 7.15
C ALA A 119 0.30 3.39 8.11
N GLY A 120 -1.02 3.49 8.27
CA GLY A 120 -1.80 2.57 9.10
C GLY A 120 -1.76 1.12 8.60
N ILE A 121 -2.00 0.90 7.31
CA ILE A 121 -1.98 -0.45 6.73
C ILE A 121 -0.56 -1.01 6.58
N HIS A 122 0.43 -0.14 6.32
CA HIS A 122 1.83 -0.50 6.28
C HIS A 122 2.30 -0.96 7.67
N GLY A 123 1.95 -0.22 8.72
CA GLY A 123 2.29 -0.57 10.10
C GLY A 123 1.77 -1.93 10.53
N VAL A 124 0.47 -2.22 10.33
CA VAL A 124 -0.08 -3.54 10.71
C VAL A 124 0.55 -4.68 9.90
N THR A 125 0.83 -4.47 8.61
CA THR A 125 1.47 -5.46 7.75
C THR A 125 2.90 -5.74 8.20
N ALA A 126 3.70 -4.70 8.41
CA ALA A 126 5.07 -4.80 8.88
C ALA A 126 5.16 -5.47 10.25
N LEU A 127 4.29 -5.13 11.20
CA LEU A 127 4.24 -5.74 12.53
C LEU A 127 3.93 -7.24 12.46
N LEU A 128 2.94 -7.63 11.66
CA LEU A 128 2.56 -9.04 11.48
C LEU A 128 3.66 -9.87 10.78
N ILE A 129 4.49 -9.26 9.94
CA ILE A 129 5.63 -9.91 9.28
C ILE A 129 6.83 -10.02 10.23
N THR A 130 7.15 -8.95 10.96
CA THR A 130 8.44 -8.82 11.66
C THR A 130 8.41 -9.28 13.12
N LEU A 131 7.23 -9.42 13.73
CA LEU A 131 7.09 -9.78 15.14
C LEU A 131 6.28 -11.09 15.35
N PRO A 132 6.75 -12.24 14.83
CA PRO A 132 6.00 -13.49 14.91
C PRO A 132 5.77 -14.01 16.35
N GLY A 133 6.63 -13.61 17.30
CA GLY A 133 6.50 -13.98 18.71
C GLY A 133 5.66 -13.03 19.56
N PHE A 134 5.20 -11.91 19.01
CA PHE A 134 4.33 -11.00 19.75
C PHE A 134 2.92 -11.60 19.86
N PRO A 135 2.26 -11.54 21.04
CA PRO A 135 0.95 -12.15 21.24
C PRO A 135 -0.17 -11.26 20.66
N PHE A 136 -0.17 -11.08 19.33
CA PHE A 136 -1.28 -10.44 18.64
C PHE A 136 -2.58 -11.20 18.91
N VAL A 137 -3.70 -10.48 18.90
CA VAL A 137 -5.00 -11.14 18.71
C VAL A 137 -5.01 -11.88 17.36
N GLU A 138 -6.02 -12.71 17.15
CA GLU A 138 -6.19 -13.41 15.88
C GLU A 138 -6.06 -12.45 14.67
N ARG A 139 -5.32 -12.89 13.66
CA ARG A 139 -4.83 -12.08 12.54
C ARG A 139 -5.96 -11.37 11.82
N GLU A 140 -7.02 -12.10 11.45
CA GLU A 140 -8.16 -11.55 10.73
C GLU A 140 -8.93 -10.51 11.54
N ARG A 141 -9.05 -10.74 12.85
CA ARG A 141 -9.62 -9.78 13.78
C ARG A 141 -8.81 -8.49 13.84
N LEU A 142 -7.48 -8.58 13.88
CA LEU A 142 -6.61 -7.40 13.91
C LEU A 142 -6.72 -6.60 12.59
N ILE A 143 -6.60 -7.28 11.44
CA ILE A 143 -6.69 -6.64 10.12
C ILE A 143 -8.05 -5.94 9.96
N SER A 144 -9.14 -6.64 10.28
CA SER A 144 -10.50 -6.10 10.18
C SER A 144 -10.69 -4.87 11.07
N ARG A 145 -10.20 -4.92 12.31
CA ARG A 145 -10.28 -3.81 13.25
C ARG A 145 -9.45 -2.61 12.79
N THR A 146 -8.24 -2.82 12.29
CA THR A 146 -7.40 -1.74 11.74
C THR A 146 -8.10 -1.04 10.58
N LEU A 147 -8.63 -1.80 9.61
CA LEU A 147 -9.36 -1.23 8.47
C LEU A 147 -10.62 -0.46 8.92
N GLU A 148 -11.35 -0.98 9.91
CA GLU A 148 -12.52 -0.30 10.48
C GLU A 148 -12.14 1.04 11.11
N ILE A 149 -11.07 1.08 11.91
CA ILE A 149 -10.59 2.30 12.57
C ILE A 149 -10.17 3.33 11.52
N LEU A 150 -9.37 2.93 10.53
CA LEU A 150 -8.90 3.81 9.46
C LEU A 150 -10.07 4.39 8.65
N VAL A 151 -11.00 3.53 8.21
CA VAL A 151 -12.18 3.98 7.44
C VAL A 151 -13.09 4.87 8.28
N ARG A 152 -13.31 4.55 9.55
CA ARG A 152 -14.14 5.37 10.45
C ARG A 152 -13.51 6.74 10.69
N GLY A 153 -12.19 6.80 10.82
CA GLY A 153 -11.44 8.04 11.08
C GLY A 153 -11.58 9.08 9.97
N VAL A 154 -11.83 8.66 8.73
CA VAL A 154 -11.98 9.56 7.57
C VAL A 154 -13.45 9.80 7.18
N ARG A 155 -14.43 9.17 7.85
CA ARG A 155 -15.84 9.37 7.51
C ARG A 155 -16.30 10.79 7.84
N PRO A 156 -17.28 11.35 7.09
CA PRO A 156 -17.90 12.60 7.45
C PRO A 156 -18.49 12.50 8.86
N HIS A 157 -18.26 13.50 9.70
CA HIS A 157 -18.99 13.62 10.95
C HIS A 157 -20.47 13.82 10.62
N GLY A 158 -21.35 13.05 11.27
CA GLY A 158 -22.79 13.30 11.19
C GLY A 158 -23.06 14.73 11.65
N LYS A 159 -23.92 15.45 10.91
CA LYS A 159 -24.54 16.67 11.44
C LYS A 159 -25.42 16.32 12.62
#